data_AF-A0A960SBK2-F1
#
_entry.id   AF-A0A960SBK2-F1
#
_cell.length_a   1.000
_cell.length_b   1.000
_cell.length_c   1.000
_cell.angle_alpha   90.00
_cell.angle_beta   90.00
_cell.angle_gamma   90.00
#
_symmetry.space_group_name_H-M   'P 1'
#
loop_
_entity.id
_entity.type
_entity.pdbx_description
1 polymer ?
#
loop_
_entity_poly.entity_id
_entity_poly.type
_entity_poly.pdbx_seq_one_letter_code
_entity_poly.pdbx_strand_id
1 'polypeptide(L)'
;MAAQNLAHLQEGITRSWIGPEYWTNPLMNWRLANGRIENTHGGWVNEVHILTHQLKEGDGAFFMRVELGLMDGQSDNTSEVAFAGFKIGAVGHRNDYRSNILHDMEGAFAEELFHEPPIRAGLTTDGRLLIGSEFSKPVLTPDDMKEAVLELAGVFRAGVANLRLSLSVSGREVASMKSDVERASLSGNVALACHGLNPPRRKRRDASNLDHLRFWFSGWELGGDKFSVHPEQTFGPILWSQYTLHQNTLKLMAFFVPMEAEAIRTAELQVRSGSRWSTVAEGTIEPLSCAALFRVDQWDSTLDQDYRVTYRWNSPNGEELASWSGTIRKDPVDKDTIVMAGLSCSHSELFPNKFLLENLLAQDPDLVFFSGDQIYESNGGYWTVKATRKEEVPRATLNYLGKYWLSILGFRDLLKDRPTVMVPDDHDVYSNDLWGKGGIAMGKDRCFGGYGMHRDWVKMVEFSQMGNRPDPLDPTPVEQGLDYYTTSLDVGGVSFALINDRKFKSAPADV
;
A
#
# COMPACT_ATOMS: atom_id res chain seq x y z
N MET A 1 -21.97 -21.35 13.85
CA MET A 1 -20.68 -21.52 13.15
C MET A 1 -19.61 -20.94 14.07
N ALA A 2 -18.46 -21.61 14.24
CA ALA A 2 -17.40 -21.09 15.11
C ALA A 2 -16.70 -19.91 14.43
N ALA A 3 -16.34 -18.88 15.20
CA ALA A 3 -15.49 -17.79 14.72
C ALA A 3 -14.11 -18.34 14.37
N GLN A 4 -13.55 -17.84 13.26
CA GLN A 4 -12.16 -18.04 12.92
C GLN A 4 -11.37 -16.89 13.56
N ASN A 5 -10.29 -17.21 14.25
CA ASN A 5 -9.56 -16.23 15.06
C ASN A 5 -8.88 -15.20 14.14
N LEU A 6 -9.37 -13.97 14.16
CA LEU A 6 -8.65 -12.81 13.65
C LEU A 6 -7.66 -12.31 14.70
N ALA A 7 -6.55 -11.73 14.25
CA ALA A 7 -5.64 -11.05 15.16
C ALA A 7 -6.36 -9.89 15.85
N HIS A 8 -6.13 -9.76 17.15
CA HIS A 8 -6.70 -8.69 17.96
C HIS A 8 -6.18 -7.32 17.49
N LEU A 9 -7.05 -6.32 17.40
CA LEU A 9 -6.66 -4.95 17.09
C LEU A 9 -5.93 -4.34 18.29
N GLN A 10 -4.67 -3.99 18.13
CA GLN A 10 -3.82 -3.57 19.24
C GLN A 10 -4.34 -2.29 19.92
N GLU A 11 -4.38 -2.31 21.26
CA GLU A 11 -4.74 -1.17 22.10
C GLU A 11 -3.51 -0.32 22.44
N GLY A 12 -3.73 0.93 22.88
CA GLY A 12 -2.69 1.81 23.39
C GLY A 12 -1.71 2.34 22.33
N ILE A 13 -1.98 2.11 21.04
CA ILE A 13 -1.18 2.63 19.93
C ILE A 13 -2.03 3.42 18.94
N THR A 14 -1.37 4.32 18.21
CA THR A 14 -1.97 5.04 17.08
C THR A 14 -1.00 5.07 15.90
N ARG A 15 -1.40 4.51 14.77
CA ARG A 15 -0.59 4.48 13.53
C ARG A 15 -1.45 4.23 12.29
N SER A 16 -0.94 4.55 11.10
CA SER A 16 -1.67 4.37 9.84
C SER A 16 -1.77 2.90 9.39
N TRP A 17 -0.78 2.07 9.75
CA TRP A 17 -0.79 0.64 9.45
C TRP A 17 -1.59 -0.16 10.48
N ILE A 18 -2.65 -0.82 10.03
CA ILE A 18 -3.59 -1.53 10.92
C ILE A 18 -2.94 -2.77 11.55
N GLY A 19 -2.33 -3.62 10.72
CA GLY A 19 -1.68 -4.85 11.16
C GLY A 19 -1.33 -5.76 10.00
N PRO A 20 -0.62 -6.87 10.25
CA PRO A 20 -0.09 -7.74 9.21
C PRO A 20 -1.13 -8.38 8.30
N GLU A 21 -2.33 -8.62 8.83
CA GLU A 21 -3.43 -9.30 8.15
C GLU A 21 -4.27 -8.33 7.28
N TYR A 22 -4.00 -7.03 7.35
CA TYR A 22 -4.88 -6.01 6.79
C TYR A 22 -4.21 -5.22 5.67
N TRP A 23 -4.97 -4.96 4.61
CA TRP A 23 -4.60 -4.00 3.57
C TRP A 23 -5.58 -2.85 3.52
N THR A 24 -5.10 -1.63 3.72
CA THR A 24 -5.91 -0.41 3.63
C THR A 24 -5.80 0.20 2.25
N ASN A 25 -6.94 0.51 1.63
CA ASN A 25 -7.00 1.20 0.35
C ASN A 25 -7.89 2.45 0.45
N PRO A 26 -7.32 3.67 0.41
CA PRO A 26 -5.90 4.02 0.45
C PRO A 26 -5.35 4.02 1.88
N LEU A 27 -4.04 3.76 2.02
CA LEU A 27 -3.31 3.83 3.29
C LEU A 27 -3.54 5.13 4.08
N MET A 28 -3.60 6.27 3.39
CA MET A 28 -3.70 7.60 4.01
C MET A 28 -5.04 7.90 4.71
N ASN A 29 -6.09 7.10 4.46
CA ASN A 29 -7.44 7.37 4.98
C ASN A 29 -7.78 6.51 6.20
N TRP A 30 -6.90 5.60 6.59
CA TRP A 30 -7.14 4.66 7.68
C TRP A 30 -6.07 4.80 8.75
N ARG A 31 -6.45 4.59 10.01
CA ARG A 31 -5.52 4.41 11.11
C ARG A 31 -6.05 3.39 12.11
N LEU A 32 -5.14 2.72 12.78
CA LEU A 32 -5.41 2.04 14.04
C LEU A 32 -5.30 3.09 15.15
N ALA A 33 -6.31 3.16 16.01
CA ALA A 33 -6.30 3.98 17.20
C ALA A 33 -7.02 3.25 18.32
N ASN A 34 -6.27 2.81 19.35
CA ASN A 34 -6.81 2.18 20.57
C ASN A 34 -7.83 1.06 20.29
N GLY A 35 -7.43 0.03 19.53
CA GLY A 35 -8.29 -1.10 19.21
C GLY A 35 -9.37 -0.82 18.14
N ARG A 36 -9.38 0.37 17.53
CA ARG A 36 -10.30 0.75 16.46
C ARG A 36 -9.58 0.98 15.14
N ILE A 37 -10.17 0.50 14.04
CA ILE A 37 -9.84 0.89 12.67
C ILE A 37 -10.69 2.11 12.35
N GLU A 38 -10.07 3.29 12.25
CA GLU A 38 -10.77 4.54 12.02
C GLU A 38 -10.62 5.02 10.57
N ASN A 39 -11.74 5.28 9.91
CA ASN A 39 -11.74 6.04 8.67
C ASN A 39 -11.55 7.52 9.00
N THR A 40 -10.37 8.05 8.70
CA THR A 40 -9.98 9.42 9.07
C THR A 40 -10.36 10.45 8.01
N HIS A 41 -10.67 10.03 6.79
CA HIS A 41 -10.95 10.94 5.67
C HIS A 41 -11.93 10.28 4.70
N GLY A 42 -12.85 11.09 4.18
CA GLY A 42 -13.77 10.61 3.15
C GLY A 42 -13.07 10.38 1.81
N GLY A 43 -13.62 9.46 1.02
CA GLY A 43 -13.05 8.98 -0.23
C GLY A 43 -14.01 8.05 -0.96
N TRP A 44 -13.79 7.85 -2.26
CA TRP A 44 -14.57 6.92 -3.06
C TRP A 44 -14.13 5.47 -2.81
N VAL A 45 -12.82 5.24 -2.92
CA VAL A 45 -12.20 3.98 -2.51
C VAL A 45 -11.75 4.17 -1.07
N ASN A 46 -12.43 3.51 -0.14
CA ASN A 46 -12.09 3.51 1.28
C ASN A 46 -12.44 2.13 1.83
N GLU A 47 -11.42 1.28 1.90
CA GLU A 47 -11.58 -0.13 2.27
C GLU A 47 -10.44 -0.62 3.16
N VAL A 48 -10.74 -1.61 3.98
CA VAL A 48 -9.78 -2.42 4.72
C VAL A 48 -10.06 -3.88 4.42
N HIS A 49 -9.23 -4.47 3.57
CA HIS A 49 -9.29 -5.89 3.23
C HIS A 49 -8.60 -6.72 4.29
N ILE A 50 -9.15 -7.90 4.57
CA ILE A 50 -8.41 -8.95 5.25
C ILE A 50 -7.70 -9.84 4.23
N LEU A 51 -6.41 -10.02 4.42
CA LEU A 51 -5.53 -10.78 3.53
C LEU A 51 -5.46 -12.26 3.89
N THR A 52 -5.79 -12.65 5.11
CA THR A 52 -5.65 -14.05 5.57
C THR A 52 -6.92 -14.90 5.37
N HIS A 53 -8.03 -14.28 4.94
CA HIS A 53 -9.32 -14.94 4.83
C HIS A 53 -10.02 -14.55 3.52
N GLN A 54 -10.34 -15.55 2.69
CA GLN A 54 -11.09 -15.35 1.45
C GLN A 54 -12.30 -16.28 1.39
N LEU A 55 -13.38 -15.84 0.75
CA LEU A 55 -14.47 -16.72 0.37
C LEU A 55 -13.97 -17.67 -0.73
N LYS A 56 -14.07 -18.98 -0.53
CA LYS A 56 -13.63 -19.98 -1.50
C LYS A 56 -14.71 -20.26 -2.55
N GLU A 57 -14.31 -20.80 -3.70
CA GLU A 57 -15.24 -21.23 -4.75
C GLU A 57 -16.25 -22.30 -4.27
N GLY A 58 -17.41 -22.37 -4.94
CA GLY A 58 -18.46 -23.37 -4.67
C GLY A 58 -19.45 -22.98 -3.56
N ASP A 59 -20.30 -23.92 -3.13
CA ASP A 59 -21.33 -23.65 -2.11
C ASP A 59 -20.74 -23.52 -0.70
N GLY A 60 -21.43 -22.80 0.20
CA GLY A 60 -21.07 -22.72 1.61
C GLY A 60 -21.80 -21.63 2.39
N ALA A 61 -21.63 -21.63 3.70
CA ALA A 61 -22.17 -20.66 4.63
C ALA A 61 -21.06 -19.83 5.28
N PHE A 62 -21.36 -18.57 5.56
CA PHE A 62 -20.48 -17.66 6.29
C PHE A 62 -21.26 -16.77 7.25
N PHE A 63 -20.53 -16.19 8.19
CA PHE A 63 -20.97 -15.04 8.96
C PHE A 63 -19.82 -14.06 9.13
N MET A 64 -20.17 -12.80 9.35
CA MET A 64 -19.28 -11.71 9.70
C MET A 64 -19.96 -10.83 10.75
N ARG A 65 -19.20 -10.35 11.73
CA ARG A 65 -19.65 -9.42 12.77
C ARG A 65 -18.61 -8.31 12.91
N VAL A 66 -19.05 -7.07 13.09
CA VAL A 66 -18.17 -5.95 13.41
C VAL A 66 -18.90 -4.95 14.28
N GLU A 67 -18.19 -4.35 15.22
CA GLU A 67 -18.64 -3.14 15.91
C GLU A 67 -18.28 -1.93 15.06
N LEU A 68 -19.18 -0.96 14.98
CA LEU A 68 -18.94 0.28 14.25
C LEU A 68 -19.65 1.46 14.90
N GLY A 69 -19.15 2.65 14.58
CA GLY A 69 -19.78 3.88 15.03
C GLY A 69 -19.34 5.09 14.22
N LEU A 70 -20.20 6.11 14.18
CA LEU A 70 -19.85 7.41 13.63
C LEU A 70 -18.64 8.00 14.35
N MET A 71 -17.69 8.54 13.60
CA MET A 71 -16.60 9.32 14.19
C MET A 71 -17.16 10.60 14.83
N ASP A 72 -16.60 11.03 15.96
CA ASP A 72 -16.97 12.28 16.61
C ASP A 72 -16.49 13.52 15.86
N GLY A 73 -17.12 14.67 16.12
CA GLY A 73 -16.65 15.99 15.68
C GLY A 73 -16.71 16.21 14.16
N GLN A 74 -17.58 15.47 13.46
CA GLN A 74 -17.82 15.63 12.03
C GLN A 74 -18.82 16.77 11.77
N SER A 75 -18.68 17.46 10.64
CA SER A 75 -19.66 18.45 10.20
C SER A 75 -20.94 17.72 9.77
N ASP A 76 -22.09 18.09 10.33
CA ASP A 76 -23.41 17.58 9.88
C ASP A 76 -23.80 18.08 8.49
N ASN A 77 -23.01 18.98 7.90
CA ASN A 77 -23.31 19.66 6.64
C ASN A 77 -22.89 18.85 5.39
N THR A 78 -22.78 17.52 5.50
CA THR A 78 -22.43 16.65 4.36
C THR A 78 -23.67 16.40 3.50
N SER A 79 -23.61 16.73 2.21
CA SER A 79 -24.71 16.44 1.27
C SER A 79 -24.74 14.99 0.76
N GLU A 80 -23.66 14.24 0.98
CA GLU A 80 -23.47 12.89 0.45
C GLU A 80 -23.89 11.82 1.47
N VAL A 81 -24.73 10.89 1.04
CA VAL A 81 -25.06 9.70 1.84
C VAL A 81 -23.86 8.76 1.80
N ALA A 82 -23.32 8.41 2.97
CA ALA A 82 -22.21 7.46 3.09
C ALA A 82 -22.74 6.04 3.32
N PHE A 83 -21.91 5.06 2.98
CA PHE A 83 -22.05 3.64 3.30
C PHE A 83 -20.99 3.25 4.32
N ALA A 84 -21.36 2.43 5.30
CA ALA A 84 -20.44 1.75 6.21
C ALA A 84 -20.86 0.29 6.41
N GLY A 85 -19.92 -0.64 6.25
CA GLY A 85 -20.18 -2.06 6.46
C GLY A 85 -19.24 -2.98 5.70
N PHE A 86 -19.75 -4.12 5.25
CA PHE A 86 -18.98 -5.16 4.59
C PHE A 86 -19.03 -5.02 3.06
N LYS A 87 -17.92 -5.34 2.41
CA LYS A 87 -17.87 -5.78 1.01
C LYS A 87 -17.44 -7.23 0.96
N ILE A 88 -18.20 -8.05 0.24
CA ILE A 88 -17.94 -9.48 0.13
C ILE A 88 -17.88 -9.96 -1.31
N GLY A 89 -17.00 -10.93 -1.55
CA GLY A 89 -16.80 -11.49 -2.87
C GLY A 89 -16.02 -10.54 -3.79
N ALA A 90 -15.01 -9.87 -3.24
CA ALA A 90 -14.13 -8.97 -3.98
C ALA A 90 -13.10 -9.80 -4.76
N VAL A 91 -13.20 -9.77 -6.08
CA VAL A 91 -12.30 -10.48 -6.98
C VAL A 91 -11.57 -9.47 -7.85
N GLY A 92 -10.24 -9.58 -7.82
CA GLY A 92 -9.34 -8.78 -8.64
C GLY A 92 -8.86 -9.55 -9.86
N HIS A 93 -8.01 -8.92 -10.64
CA HIS A 93 -7.45 -9.52 -11.84
C HIS A 93 -6.50 -10.70 -11.52
N ARG A 94 -6.50 -11.76 -12.33
CA ARG A 94 -5.49 -12.86 -12.31
C ARG A 94 -5.47 -13.81 -11.11
N ASN A 95 -6.59 -13.97 -10.38
CA ASN A 95 -6.77 -15.05 -9.40
C ASN A 95 -5.65 -15.08 -8.31
N ASP A 96 -5.24 -13.91 -7.83
CA ASP A 96 -4.30 -13.74 -6.70
C ASP A 96 -5.00 -12.91 -5.61
N TYR A 97 -4.93 -13.36 -4.35
CA TYR A 97 -5.61 -12.67 -3.25
C TYR A 97 -5.16 -11.20 -3.08
N ARG A 98 -3.94 -10.88 -3.51
CA ARG A 98 -3.39 -9.52 -3.45
C ARG A 98 -4.02 -8.60 -4.47
N SER A 99 -4.40 -9.09 -5.64
CA SER A 99 -5.04 -8.25 -6.66
C SER A 99 -6.51 -7.94 -6.33
N ASN A 100 -7.15 -8.76 -5.49
CA ASN A 100 -8.54 -8.56 -5.03
C ASN A 100 -8.79 -7.21 -4.34
N ILE A 101 -7.76 -6.54 -3.84
CA ILE A 101 -7.84 -5.19 -3.24
C ILE A 101 -8.11 -4.08 -4.27
N LEU A 102 -7.98 -4.38 -5.56
CA LEU A 102 -8.08 -3.42 -6.68
C LEU A 102 -9.39 -3.54 -7.47
N HIS A 103 -10.39 -4.23 -6.92
CA HIS A 103 -11.67 -4.49 -7.58
C HIS A 103 -12.50 -3.23 -7.89
N ASP A 104 -12.22 -2.13 -7.20
CA ASP A 104 -12.90 -0.84 -7.35
C ASP A 104 -12.16 0.11 -8.34
N MET A 105 -11.08 -0.35 -8.99
CA MET A 105 -10.35 0.48 -9.94
C MET A 105 -11.18 0.78 -11.20
N GLU A 106 -11.45 2.07 -11.45
CA GLU A 106 -12.03 2.53 -12.71
C GLU A 106 -10.97 2.51 -13.82
N GLY A 107 -11.11 1.65 -14.84
CA GLY A 107 -10.17 1.60 -15.97
C GLY A 107 -10.58 0.59 -17.05
N ALA A 108 -10.14 0.83 -18.29
CA ALA A 108 -10.56 0.09 -19.48
C ALA A 108 -10.25 -1.41 -19.45
N PHE A 109 -9.25 -1.84 -18.68
CA PHE A 109 -8.92 -3.27 -18.51
C PHE A 109 -9.69 -3.94 -17.37
N ALA A 110 -10.29 -3.16 -16.48
CA ALA A 110 -10.92 -3.65 -15.26
C ALA A 110 -12.38 -4.08 -15.51
N GLU A 111 -13.09 -3.35 -16.37
CA GLU A 111 -14.52 -3.57 -16.68
C GLU A 111 -14.83 -4.95 -17.31
N GLU A 112 -13.91 -5.53 -18.09
CA GLU A 112 -14.13 -6.84 -18.73
C GLU A 112 -13.89 -8.03 -17.78
N LEU A 113 -13.17 -7.80 -16.68
CA LEU A 113 -12.71 -8.85 -15.75
C LEU A 113 -13.47 -8.83 -14.41
N PHE A 114 -14.14 -7.72 -14.08
CA PHE A 114 -15.09 -7.64 -12.98
C PHE A 114 -16.46 -8.17 -13.42
N HIS A 115 -16.55 -9.48 -13.66
CA HIS A 115 -17.81 -10.11 -14.10
C HIS A 115 -18.98 -9.78 -13.16
N GLU A 116 -18.71 -9.63 -11.85
CA GLU A 116 -19.70 -9.26 -10.84
C GLU A 116 -19.04 -8.41 -9.73
N PRO A 117 -19.51 -7.19 -9.42
CA PRO A 117 -18.94 -6.36 -8.35
C PRO A 117 -19.19 -6.98 -6.97
N PRO A 118 -18.35 -6.70 -5.96
CA PRO A 118 -18.58 -7.19 -4.61
C PRO A 118 -19.93 -6.72 -4.04
N ILE A 119 -20.56 -7.59 -3.27
CA ILE A 119 -21.82 -7.26 -2.60
C ILE A 119 -21.51 -6.35 -1.43
N ARG A 120 -22.14 -5.17 -1.42
CA ARG A 120 -22.16 -4.26 -0.26
C ARG A 120 -23.24 -4.71 0.71
N ALA A 121 -22.91 -4.85 1.99
CA ALA A 121 -23.84 -5.18 3.04
C ALA A 121 -23.55 -4.34 4.29
N GLY A 122 -24.43 -3.40 4.64
CA GLY A 122 -24.15 -2.45 5.71
C GLY A 122 -25.25 -1.44 5.93
N LEU A 123 -24.89 -0.30 6.53
CA LEU A 123 -25.81 0.80 6.79
C LEU A 123 -25.43 2.04 5.98
N THR A 124 -26.42 2.90 5.76
CA THR A 124 -26.23 4.22 5.15
C THR A 124 -26.56 5.32 6.13
N THR A 125 -25.92 6.48 5.96
CA THR A 125 -26.05 7.63 6.88
C THR A 125 -27.43 8.28 6.87
N ASP A 126 -28.29 7.92 5.91
CA ASP A 126 -29.71 8.29 5.90
C ASP A 126 -30.61 7.27 6.61
N GLY A 127 -30.01 6.36 7.39
CA GLY A 127 -30.68 5.50 8.35
C GLY A 127 -31.25 4.21 7.77
N ARG A 128 -30.72 3.72 6.64
CA ARG A 128 -31.17 2.48 5.99
C ARG A 128 -30.11 1.38 6.09
N LEU A 129 -30.56 0.13 6.03
CA LEU A 129 -29.72 -1.01 5.71
C LEU A 129 -29.64 -1.20 4.20
N LEU A 130 -28.52 -1.73 3.72
CA LEU A 130 -28.23 -2.03 2.32
C LEU A 130 -27.71 -3.46 2.19
N ILE A 131 -28.26 -4.24 1.25
CA ILE A 131 -27.66 -5.48 0.73
C ILE A 131 -27.68 -5.40 -0.80
N GLY A 132 -26.51 -5.44 -1.44
CA GLY A 132 -26.38 -5.33 -2.90
C GLY A 132 -26.89 -3.97 -3.40
N SER A 133 -28.06 -3.98 -4.06
CA SER A 133 -28.78 -2.80 -4.54
C SER A 133 -30.07 -2.52 -3.78
N GLU A 134 -30.45 -3.37 -2.83
CA GLU A 134 -31.69 -3.26 -2.07
C GLU A 134 -31.50 -2.47 -0.78
N PHE A 135 -32.45 -1.59 -0.47
CA PHE A 135 -32.45 -0.79 0.75
C PHE A 135 -33.64 -1.15 1.64
N SER A 136 -33.42 -1.16 2.96
CA SER A 136 -34.52 -1.13 3.92
C SER A 136 -35.24 0.23 3.88
N LYS A 137 -36.38 0.32 4.55
CA LYS A 137 -36.94 1.62 4.94
C LYS A 137 -35.96 2.32 5.90
N PRO A 138 -35.97 3.66 6.00
CA PRO A 138 -35.23 4.37 7.02
C PRO A 138 -35.77 3.94 8.39
N VAL A 139 -34.92 3.29 9.18
CA VAL A 139 -35.27 2.72 10.48
C VAL A 139 -34.27 3.10 11.57
N LEU A 140 -33.12 3.65 11.20
CA LEU A 140 -32.05 4.04 12.12
C LEU A 140 -32.01 5.56 12.29
N THR A 141 -31.76 6.00 13.52
CA THR A 141 -31.46 7.38 13.87
C THR A 141 -29.95 7.62 13.90
N PRO A 142 -29.48 8.88 13.88
CA PRO A 142 -28.06 9.19 14.11
C PRO A 142 -27.51 8.62 15.42
N ASP A 143 -28.34 8.55 16.48
CA ASP A 143 -27.93 7.97 17.76
C ASP A 143 -27.71 6.46 17.65
N ASP A 144 -28.52 5.74 16.87
CA ASP A 144 -28.34 4.31 16.61
C ASP A 144 -27.03 4.02 15.86
N MET A 145 -26.46 5.01 15.18
CA MET A 145 -25.22 4.89 14.41
C MET A 145 -23.96 5.30 15.17
N LYS A 146 -24.06 5.78 16.41
CA LYS A 146 -22.89 6.17 17.22
C LYS A 146 -22.10 4.96 17.72
N GLU A 147 -22.80 3.89 18.06
CA GLU A 147 -22.22 2.64 18.54
C GLU A 147 -23.20 1.50 18.28
N ALA A 148 -22.84 0.62 17.35
CA ALA A 148 -23.68 -0.48 16.91
C ALA A 148 -22.85 -1.72 16.59
N VAL A 149 -23.53 -2.86 16.54
CA VAL A 149 -23.00 -4.14 16.05
C VAL A 149 -23.70 -4.49 14.75
N LEU A 150 -22.93 -4.67 13.67
CA LEU A 150 -23.41 -5.13 12.39
C LEU A 150 -23.06 -6.60 12.20
N GLU A 151 -24.06 -7.40 11.85
CA GLU A 151 -23.90 -8.84 11.61
C GLU A 151 -24.45 -9.21 10.24
N LEU A 152 -23.63 -9.92 9.46
CA LEU A 152 -24.00 -10.46 8.16
C LEU A 152 -23.89 -11.98 8.22
N ALA A 153 -24.98 -12.69 7.91
CA ALA A 153 -24.98 -14.13 7.72
C ALA A 153 -25.38 -14.44 6.27
N GLY A 154 -24.70 -15.38 5.64
CA GLY A 154 -24.95 -15.74 4.25
C GLY A 154 -24.81 -17.23 3.97
N VAL A 155 -25.63 -17.72 3.04
CA VAL A 155 -25.49 -19.05 2.43
C VAL A 155 -25.45 -18.86 0.93
N PHE A 156 -24.37 -19.29 0.29
CA PHE A 156 -24.28 -19.37 -1.16
C PHE A 156 -24.57 -20.80 -1.60
N ARG A 157 -25.59 -20.96 -2.45
CA ARG A 157 -25.98 -22.26 -2.99
C ARG A 157 -26.53 -22.09 -4.40
N ALA A 158 -26.01 -22.89 -5.33
CA ALA A 158 -26.54 -22.99 -6.69
C ALA A 158 -26.73 -21.62 -7.39
N GLY A 159 -25.75 -20.72 -7.26
CA GLY A 159 -25.78 -19.41 -7.92
C GLY A 159 -26.58 -18.32 -7.22
N VAL A 160 -27.01 -18.55 -5.96
CA VAL A 160 -27.75 -17.55 -5.17
C VAL A 160 -27.10 -17.38 -3.81
N ALA A 161 -26.84 -16.13 -3.42
CA ALA A 161 -26.42 -15.75 -2.07
C ALA A 161 -27.65 -15.32 -1.26
N ASN A 162 -28.11 -16.15 -0.33
CA ASN A 162 -29.17 -15.79 0.62
C ASN A 162 -28.52 -15.08 1.80
N LEU A 163 -28.76 -13.78 1.93
CA LEU A 163 -28.10 -12.91 2.91
C LEU A 163 -29.10 -12.40 3.95
N ARG A 164 -28.66 -12.32 5.21
CA ARG A 164 -29.33 -11.62 6.30
C ARG A 164 -28.36 -10.64 6.93
N LEU A 165 -28.74 -9.37 6.96
CA LEU A 165 -28.03 -8.31 7.66
C LEU A 165 -28.86 -7.88 8.88
N SER A 166 -28.22 -7.74 10.04
CA SER A 166 -28.84 -7.21 11.25
C SER A 166 -27.94 -6.15 11.88
N LEU A 167 -28.58 -5.15 12.48
CA LEU A 167 -27.95 -4.10 13.27
C LEU A 167 -28.51 -4.15 14.69
N SER A 168 -27.61 -4.18 15.67
CA SER A 168 -27.95 -4.20 17.09
C SER A 168 -27.33 -3.01 17.82
N VAL A 169 -28.11 -2.35 18.67
CA VAL A 169 -27.67 -1.23 19.53
C VAL A 169 -27.91 -1.65 20.98
N SER A 170 -26.91 -1.51 21.85
CA SER A 170 -26.98 -1.94 23.25
C SER A 170 -27.45 -3.40 23.41
N GLY A 171 -27.02 -4.29 22.51
CA GLY A 171 -27.35 -5.72 22.52
C GLY A 171 -28.76 -6.08 22.02
N ARG A 172 -29.54 -5.13 21.51
CA ARG A 172 -30.88 -5.36 20.95
C ARG A 172 -30.87 -5.15 19.43
N GLU A 173 -31.39 -6.11 18.67
CA GLU A 173 -31.63 -5.94 17.23
C GLU A 173 -32.66 -4.80 17.02
N VAL A 174 -32.23 -3.72 16.36
CA VAL A 174 -33.06 -2.56 16.03
C VAL A 174 -33.48 -2.55 14.56
N ALA A 175 -32.72 -3.22 13.70
CA ALA A 175 -33.03 -3.36 12.28
C ALA A 175 -32.49 -4.68 11.71
N SER A 176 -33.21 -5.26 10.75
CA SER A 176 -32.70 -6.36 9.93
C SER A 176 -33.30 -6.34 8.53
N MET A 177 -32.58 -6.90 7.57
CA MET A 177 -33.07 -7.15 6.22
C MET A 177 -32.54 -8.47 5.67
N LYS A 178 -33.23 -9.01 4.68
CA LYS A 178 -32.80 -10.18 3.90
C LYS A 178 -32.84 -9.82 2.42
N SER A 179 -31.94 -10.39 1.64
CA SER A 179 -31.94 -10.28 0.19
C SER A 179 -31.32 -11.54 -0.40
N ASP A 180 -31.84 -11.95 -1.55
CA ASP A 180 -31.31 -13.04 -2.36
C ASP A 180 -30.59 -12.41 -3.55
N VAL A 181 -29.27 -12.58 -3.61
CA VAL A 181 -28.45 -12.01 -4.68
C VAL A 181 -28.03 -13.13 -5.62
N GLU A 182 -28.60 -13.13 -6.83
CA GLU A 182 -28.16 -14.02 -7.91
C GLU A 182 -26.74 -13.63 -8.33
N ARG A 183 -25.84 -14.62 -8.38
CA ARG A 183 -24.47 -14.42 -8.86
C ARG A 183 -23.81 -15.73 -9.28
N ALA A 184 -22.95 -15.67 -10.29
CA ALA A 184 -22.24 -16.82 -10.84
C ALA A 184 -21.30 -17.47 -9.81
N SER A 185 -20.57 -16.66 -9.05
CA SER A 185 -19.73 -17.15 -7.93
C SER A 185 -19.64 -16.12 -6.82
N LEU A 186 -19.60 -16.58 -5.56
CA LEU A 186 -19.28 -15.77 -4.38
C LEU A 186 -17.91 -16.18 -3.82
N SER A 187 -16.83 -15.61 -4.34
CA SER A 187 -15.46 -15.91 -3.93
C SER A 187 -14.60 -14.64 -3.84
N GLY A 188 -13.39 -14.75 -3.28
CA GLY A 188 -12.44 -13.64 -3.17
C GLY A 188 -12.39 -12.99 -1.78
N ASN A 189 -11.81 -11.79 -1.71
CA ASN A 189 -11.60 -11.11 -0.44
C ASN A 189 -12.91 -10.60 0.18
N VAL A 190 -12.84 -10.35 1.48
CA VAL A 190 -13.83 -9.56 2.21
C VAL A 190 -13.16 -8.32 2.79
N ALA A 191 -13.93 -7.24 2.92
CA ALA A 191 -13.42 -5.97 3.41
C ALA A 191 -14.44 -5.25 4.29
N LEU A 192 -13.94 -4.40 5.18
CA LEU A 192 -14.68 -3.29 5.76
C LEU A 192 -14.58 -2.09 4.83
N ALA A 193 -15.66 -1.33 4.68
CA ALA A 193 -15.70 -0.19 3.76
C ALA A 193 -16.43 1.00 4.37
N CYS A 194 -15.96 2.22 4.05
CA CYS A 194 -16.56 3.48 4.47
C CYS A 194 -16.39 4.56 3.39
N HIS A 195 -17.36 4.67 2.48
CA HIS A 195 -17.29 5.56 1.32
C HIS A 195 -18.64 6.19 0.97
N GLY A 196 -18.66 7.18 0.08
CA GLY A 196 -19.91 7.72 -0.47
C GLY A 196 -20.72 6.64 -1.21
N LEU A 197 -22.05 6.69 -1.14
CA LEU A 197 -22.92 5.66 -1.71
C LEU A 197 -22.86 5.61 -3.25
N ASN A 198 -22.65 6.77 -3.87
CA ASN A 198 -22.59 6.96 -5.31
C ASN A 198 -21.19 7.36 -5.76
N PRO A 199 -20.77 6.94 -6.97
CA PRO A 199 -19.55 7.46 -7.59
C PRO A 199 -19.60 8.98 -7.70
N PRO A 200 -18.49 9.70 -7.47
CA PRO A 200 -18.48 11.15 -7.55
C PRO A 200 -18.85 11.63 -8.97
N ARG A 201 -19.81 12.56 -9.07
CA ARG A 201 -20.34 13.10 -10.35
C ARG A 201 -19.30 13.73 -11.29
N ARG A 202 -18.12 14.06 -10.78
CA ARG A 202 -16.97 14.51 -11.59
C ARG A 202 -15.75 13.71 -11.16
N LYS A 203 -15.00 13.18 -12.14
CA LYS A 203 -13.64 12.65 -11.94
C LYS A 203 -12.74 13.81 -11.48
N ARG A 204 -12.71 14.08 -10.17
CA ARG A 204 -11.74 15.02 -9.59
C ARG A 204 -10.38 14.32 -9.67
N ARG A 205 -9.40 14.95 -10.31
CA ARG A 205 -8.02 14.44 -10.39
C ARG A 205 -7.18 14.82 -9.15
N ASP A 206 -7.85 15.16 -8.05
CA ASP A 206 -7.24 15.40 -6.74
C ASP A 206 -7.96 14.54 -5.70
N ALA A 207 -7.22 14.07 -4.69
CA ALA A 207 -7.80 13.40 -3.53
C ALA A 207 -8.34 14.42 -2.51
N SER A 208 -8.96 15.51 -2.98
CA SER A 208 -9.72 16.39 -2.09
C SER A 208 -10.80 15.54 -1.41
N ASN A 209 -10.86 15.60 -0.08
CA ASN A 209 -11.74 14.73 0.69
C ASN A 209 -13.17 14.83 0.14
N LEU A 210 -13.77 13.70 -0.23
CA LEU A 210 -15.21 13.66 -0.41
C LEU A 210 -15.84 13.84 0.96
N ASP A 211 -16.71 14.83 1.09
CA ASP A 211 -17.31 15.19 2.37
C ASP A 211 -18.49 14.25 2.65
N HIS A 212 -18.19 13.11 3.27
CA HIS A 212 -19.16 12.15 3.77
C HIS A 212 -18.83 11.79 5.22
N LEU A 213 -19.85 11.38 5.98
CA LEU A 213 -19.62 10.92 7.36
C LEU A 213 -18.74 9.67 7.37
N ARG A 214 -17.85 9.62 8.35
CA ARG A 214 -16.83 8.59 8.55
C ARG A 214 -17.18 7.70 9.74
N PHE A 215 -16.69 6.47 9.71
CA PHE A 215 -16.92 5.47 10.75
C PHE A 215 -15.61 4.90 11.31
N TRP A 216 -15.65 4.47 12.57
CA TRP A 216 -14.68 3.53 13.14
C TRP A 216 -15.26 2.12 13.13
N PHE A 217 -14.37 1.12 13.18
CA PHE A 217 -14.70 -0.30 13.29
C PHE A 217 -13.85 -0.97 14.38
N SER A 218 -14.41 -1.93 15.11
CA SER A 218 -13.69 -2.78 16.07
C SER A 218 -14.28 -4.19 16.11
N GLY A 219 -13.58 -5.12 16.77
CA GLY A 219 -14.12 -6.46 17.03
C GLY A 219 -14.57 -7.20 15.77
N TRP A 220 -13.80 -7.10 14.68
CA TRP A 220 -14.14 -7.80 13.44
C TRP A 220 -13.99 -9.31 13.66
N GLU A 221 -15.06 -10.04 13.38
CA GLU A 221 -15.13 -11.49 13.44
C GLU A 221 -15.67 -12.03 12.13
N LEU A 222 -15.18 -13.20 11.72
CA LEU A 222 -15.69 -13.93 10.57
C LEU A 222 -15.65 -15.44 10.83
N GLY A 223 -16.45 -16.19 10.10
CA GLY A 223 -16.35 -17.65 10.12
C GLY A 223 -17.40 -18.34 9.26
N GLY A 224 -17.39 -19.66 9.29
CA GLY A 224 -18.20 -20.52 8.40
C GLY A 224 -17.35 -21.32 7.43
N ASP A 225 -17.96 -22.32 6.80
CA ASP A 225 -17.27 -23.26 5.91
C ASP A 225 -16.96 -22.67 4.53
N LYS A 226 -17.52 -21.50 4.20
CA LYS A 226 -17.26 -20.75 2.96
C LYS A 226 -15.90 -20.04 2.96
N PHE A 227 -15.24 -19.86 4.11
CA PHE A 227 -13.92 -19.23 4.17
C PHE A 227 -12.77 -20.24 3.93
N SER A 228 -11.76 -19.83 3.16
CA SER A 228 -10.40 -20.38 3.15
C SER A 228 -9.50 -19.49 4.02
N VAL A 229 -8.66 -20.12 4.84
CA VAL A 229 -7.82 -19.43 5.82
C VAL A 229 -6.34 -19.67 5.50
N HIS A 230 -5.60 -18.58 5.37
CA HIS A 230 -4.19 -18.53 5.00
C HIS A 230 -3.42 -17.60 5.95
N PRO A 231 -3.06 -18.05 7.17
CA PRO A 231 -2.39 -17.19 8.16
C PRO A 231 -1.05 -16.62 7.71
N GLU A 232 -0.42 -17.24 6.70
CA GLU A 232 0.83 -16.79 6.08
C GLU A 232 0.66 -15.59 5.14
N GLN A 233 -0.57 -15.27 4.73
CA GLN A 233 -0.86 -14.13 3.83
C GLN A 233 -0.86 -12.81 4.60
N THR A 234 0.33 -12.43 5.08
CA THR A 234 0.56 -11.21 5.86
C THR A 234 1.60 -10.30 5.20
N PHE A 235 1.65 -9.04 5.62
CA PHE A 235 2.63 -8.07 5.15
C PHE A 235 3.19 -7.22 6.30
N GLY A 236 4.48 -6.86 6.21
CA GLY A 236 5.15 -6.07 7.25
C GLY A 236 5.64 -6.92 8.44
N PRO A 237 6.29 -6.27 9.44
CA PRO A 237 6.62 -4.85 9.46
C PRO A 237 7.78 -4.46 8.52
N ILE A 238 8.55 -5.44 8.03
CA ILE A 238 9.55 -5.26 6.97
C ILE A 238 8.92 -5.64 5.63
N LEU A 239 8.96 -4.75 4.65
CA LEU A 239 8.23 -4.86 3.39
C LEU A 239 9.08 -5.51 2.29
N TRP A 240 10.25 -4.93 2.05
CA TRP A 240 11.27 -5.43 1.14
C TRP A 240 12.61 -4.76 1.43
N SER A 241 13.62 -5.19 0.68
CA SER A 241 14.93 -4.55 0.59
C SER A 241 15.35 -4.41 -0.87
N GLN A 242 16.22 -3.44 -1.13
CA GLN A 242 16.92 -3.26 -2.41
C GLN A 242 18.34 -2.79 -2.12
N TYR A 243 19.31 -3.15 -2.96
CA TYR A 243 20.70 -2.82 -2.70
C TYR A 243 21.47 -2.45 -3.96
N THR A 244 22.58 -1.73 -3.81
CA THR A 244 23.66 -1.70 -4.80
C THR A 244 24.97 -2.12 -4.15
N LEU A 245 25.87 -2.62 -4.98
CA LEU A 245 27.25 -2.92 -4.63
C LEU A 245 28.14 -2.14 -5.60
N HIS A 246 28.97 -1.24 -5.08
CA HIS A 246 29.86 -0.42 -5.89
C HIS A 246 31.17 -0.21 -5.15
N GLN A 247 32.30 -0.52 -5.80
CA GLN A 247 33.64 -0.30 -5.23
C GLN A 247 33.76 -0.82 -3.79
N ASN A 248 33.38 -2.08 -3.57
CA ASN A 248 33.39 -2.75 -2.27
C ASN A 248 32.57 -2.02 -1.19
N THR A 249 31.54 -1.28 -1.59
CA THR A 249 30.58 -0.65 -0.68
C THR A 249 29.20 -1.23 -0.96
N LEU A 250 28.61 -1.86 0.04
CA LEU A 250 27.21 -2.26 0.03
C LEU A 250 26.36 -1.09 0.55
N LYS A 251 25.39 -0.64 -0.24
CA LYS A 251 24.29 0.22 0.23
C LYS A 251 22.99 -0.56 0.08
N LEU A 252 22.41 -0.95 1.21
CA LEU A 252 21.14 -1.67 1.28
C LEU A 252 20.08 -0.77 1.89
N MET A 253 18.96 -0.62 1.21
CA MET A 253 17.79 0.09 1.73
C MET A 253 16.69 -0.92 2.03
N ALA A 254 16.16 -0.86 3.25
CA ALA A 254 15.02 -1.66 3.68
C ALA A 254 13.81 -0.77 3.94
N PHE A 255 12.62 -1.24 3.57
CA PHE A 255 11.36 -0.50 3.71
C PHE A 255 10.48 -1.16 4.76
N PHE A 256 9.77 -0.33 5.50
CA PHE A 256 8.96 -0.69 6.65
C PHE A 256 7.56 -0.09 6.52
N VAL A 257 6.63 -0.63 7.29
CA VAL A 257 5.29 -0.03 7.47
C VAL A 257 5.39 1.26 8.32
N PRO A 258 4.46 2.22 8.17
CA PRO A 258 4.40 3.40 9.02
C PRO A 258 3.95 2.99 10.44
N MET A 259 4.91 3.00 11.35
CA MET A 259 4.74 2.67 12.77
C MET A 259 4.31 3.89 13.60
N GLU A 260 3.90 3.64 14.84
CA GLU A 260 3.60 4.65 15.84
C GLU A 260 4.81 5.55 16.17
N ALA A 261 4.56 6.76 16.68
CA ALA A 261 5.63 7.75 16.89
C ALA A 261 6.72 7.26 17.86
N GLU A 262 6.32 6.48 18.86
CA GLU A 262 7.13 5.89 19.93
C GLU A 262 7.81 4.58 19.53
N ALA A 263 7.59 4.07 18.32
CA ALA A 263 8.18 2.82 17.86
C ALA A 263 9.71 2.87 17.86
N ILE A 264 10.33 1.71 18.08
CA ILE A 264 11.78 1.53 17.87
C ILE A 264 12.10 1.93 16.42
N ARG A 265 13.12 2.77 16.23
CA ARG A 265 13.51 3.26 14.90
C ARG A 265 14.85 2.73 14.43
N THR A 266 15.38 1.70 15.08
CA THR A 266 16.63 1.06 14.68
C THR A 266 16.33 -0.31 14.12
N ALA A 267 16.79 -0.57 12.91
CA ALA A 267 16.86 -1.89 12.31
C ALA A 267 18.33 -2.31 12.20
N GLU A 268 18.56 -3.62 12.14
CA GLU A 268 19.91 -4.20 12.03
C GLU A 268 20.05 -4.95 10.72
N LEU A 269 21.18 -4.77 10.04
CA LEU A 269 21.63 -5.62 8.94
C LEU A 269 22.59 -6.66 9.50
N GLN A 270 22.26 -7.93 9.30
CA GLN A 270 23.04 -9.07 9.74
C GLN A 270 23.47 -9.92 8.55
N VAL A 271 24.67 -10.49 8.61
CA VAL A 271 25.18 -11.43 7.59
C VAL A 271 25.44 -12.79 8.21
N ARG A 272 25.39 -13.84 7.40
CA ARG A 272 25.59 -15.22 7.86
C ARG A 272 27.02 -15.71 7.64
N SER A 273 27.67 -16.18 8.70
CA SER A 273 28.93 -16.93 8.64
C SER A 273 28.73 -18.32 9.23
N GLY A 274 28.76 -19.36 8.39
CA GLY A 274 28.36 -20.72 8.78
C GLY A 274 26.90 -20.75 9.25
N SER A 275 26.67 -21.12 10.51
CA SER A 275 25.35 -21.11 11.15
C SER A 275 25.06 -19.85 11.97
N ARG A 276 26.00 -18.90 12.07
CA ARG A 276 25.90 -17.72 12.94
C ARG A 276 25.52 -16.48 12.13
N TRP A 277 24.62 -15.67 12.70
CA TRP A 277 24.32 -14.33 12.23
C TRP A 277 25.11 -13.29 13.04
N SER A 278 25.64 -12.26 12.39
CA SER A 278 26.32 -11.13 13.03
C SER A 278 25.86 -9.81 12.42
N THR A 279 25.54 -8.85 13.28
CA THR A 279 25.22 -7.47 12.89
C THR A 279 26.46 -6.79 12.31
N VAL A 280 26.31 -6.25 11.09
CA VAL A 280 27.37 -5.53 10.37
C VAL A 280 27.05 -4.05 10.18
N ALA A 281 25.79 -3.68 10.28
CA ALA A 281 25.34 -2.29 10.28
C ALA A 281 24.01 -2.12 11.02
N GLU A 282 23.79 -0.92 11.53
CA GLU A 282 22.50 -0.46 12.04
C GLU A 282 21.99 0.66 11.14
N GLY A 283 20.67 0.75 11.00
CA GLY A 283 20.01 1.74 10.16
C GLY A 283 18.84 2.37 10.91
N THR A 284 18.79 3.70 10.91
CA THR A 284 17.64 4.43 11.45
C THR A 284 16.51 4.45 10.43
N ILE A 285 15.32 4.03 10.82
CA ILE A 285 14.09 4.12 10.03
C ILE A 285 13.66 5.59 9.97
N GLU A 286 13.76 6.18 8.79
CA GLU A 286 13.35 7.55 8.54
C GLU A 286 11.81 7.63 8.50
N PRO A 287 11.15 8.47 9.32
CA PRO A 287 9.70 8.44 9.51
C PRO A 287 8.85 8.72 8.28
N LEU A 288 9.29 9.57 7.35
CA LEU A 288 8.49 9.90 6.17
C LEU A 288 8.53 8.75 5.15
N SER A 289 9.73 8.38 4.69
CA SER A 289 9.94 7.30 3.73
C SER A 289 9.64 5.91 4.28
N CYS A 290 9.62 5.77 5.61
CA CYS A 290 9.55 4.48 6.30
C CYS A 290 10.67 3.55 5.83
N ALA A 291 11.86 4.07 5.59
CA ALA A 291 13.00 3.31 5.08
C ALA A 291 14.26 3.52 5.93
N ALA A 292 15.09 2.48 6.01
CA ALA A 292 16.41 2.52 6.64
C ALA A 292 17.48 2.21 5.59
N LEU A 293 18.47 3.09 5.48
CA LEU A 293 19.65 2.89 4.64
C LEU A 293 20.79 2.35 5.50
N PHE A 294 21.33 1.20 5.09
CA PHE A 294 22.52 0.58 5.65
C PHE A 294 23.69 0.79 4.69
N ARG A 295 24.85 1.12 5.25
CA ARG A 295 26.11 1.19 4.51
C ARG A 295 27.12 0.26 5.16
N VAL A 296 27.76 -0.59 4.36
CA VAL A 296 28.89 -1.42 4.78
C VAL A 296 30.03 -1.19 3.79
N ASP A 297 31.06 -0.50 4.25
CA ASP A 297 32.31 -0.32 3.50
C ASP A 297 33.16 -1.59 3.56
N GLN A 298 34.08 -1.73 2.61
CA GLN A 298 34.99 -2.88 2.50
C GLN A 298 34.26 -4.23 2.42
N TRP A 299 33.09 -4.24 1.77
CA TRP A 299 32.33 -5.44 1.49
C TRP A 299 33.11 -6.37 0.56
N ASP A 300 33.15 -7.67 0.90
CA ASP A 300 33.70 -8.70 0.05
C ASP A 300 32.73 -9.01 -1.09
N SER A 301 33.00 -8.43 -2.26
CA SER A 301 32.22 -8.60 -3.49
C SER A 301 32.54 -9.89 -4.25
N THR A 302 33.44 -10.74 -3.75
CA THR A 302 33.88 -11.95 -4.45
C THR A 302 33.01 -13.19 -4.15
N LEU A 303 32.16 -13.11 -3.13
CA LEU A 303 31.34 -14.22 -2.66
C LEU A 303 29.88 -13.80 -2.51
N ASP A 304 28.97 -14.73 -2.82
CA ASP A 304 27.57 -14.58 -2.45
C ASP A 304 27.46 -14.63 -0.93
N GLN A 305 26.72 -13.69 -0.36
CA GLN A 305 26.60 -13.53 1.08
C GLN A 305 25.14 -13.37 1.49
N ASP A 306 24.61 -14.37 2.17
CA ASP A 306 23.29 -14.31 2.80
C ASP A 306 23.27 -13.18 3.84
N TYR A 307 22.21 -12.38 3.79
CA TYR A 307 21.92 -11.34 4.76
C TYR A 307 20.49 -11.46 5.29
N ARG A 308 20.24 -10.80 6.42
CA ARG A 308 18.90 -10.48 6.89
C ARG A 308 18.85 -9.10 7.49
N VAL A 309 17.73 -8.41 7.26
CA VAL A 309 17.34 -7.24 8.04
C VAL A 309 16.48 -7.74 9.21
N THR A 310 16.77 -7.29 10.41
CA THR A 310 15.96 -7.58 11.60
C THR A 310 15.42 -6.31 12.23
N TYR A 311 14.19 -6.38 12.71
CA TYR A 311 13.51 -5.25 13.32
C TYR A 311 12.67 -5.70 14.51
N ARG A 312 12.96 -5.11 15.68
CA ARG A 312 12.23 -5.35 16.92
C ARG A 312 11.03 -4.42 16.97
N TRP A 313 9.84 -4.99 17.10
CA TRP A 313 8.60 -4.23 17.06
C TRP A 313 7.57 -4.78 18.04
N ASN A 314 6.61 -3.94 18.42
CA ASN A 314 5.50 -4.32 19.28
C ASN A 314 4.33 -4.81 18.42
N SER A 315 4.24 -6.13 18.26
CA SER A 315 3.14 -6.80 17.56
C SER A 315 1.88 -6.86 18.44
N PRO A 316 0.72 -7.24 17.85
CA PRO A 316 -0.47 -7.58 18.64
C PRO A 316 -0.24 -8.69 19.68
N ASN A 317 0.78 -9.54 19.50
CA ASN A 317 1.13 -10.64 20.40
C ASN A 317 2.27 -10.28 21.39
N GLY A 318 2.68 -9.00 21.42
CA GLY A 318 3.81 -8.53 22.21
C GLY A 318 5.06 -8.24 21.37
N GLU A 319 6.18 -8.08 22.05
CA GLU A 319 7.45 -7.74 21.42
C GLU A 319 7.96 -8.91 20.54
N GLU A 320 8.17 -8.65 19.26
CA GLU A 320 8.62 -9.62 18.28
C GLU A 320 9.86 -9.12 17.52
N LEU A 321 10.66 -10.07 17.02
CA LEU A 321 11.77 -9.79 16.12
C LEU A 321 11.39 -10.21 14.70
N ALA A 322 10.97 -9.25 13.88
CA ALA A 322 10.73 -9.46 12.46
C ALA A 322 12.05 -9.65 11.72
N SER A 323 12.04 -10.47 10.66
CA SER A 323 13.21 -10.67 9.81
C SER A 323 12.83 -10.79 8.32
N TRP A 324 13.64 -10.16 7.47
CA TRP A 324 13.57 -10.26 6.02
C TRP A 324 14.94 -10.65 5.49
N SER A 325 15.03 -11.70 4.68
CA SER A 325 16.31 -12.29 4.24
C SER A 325 16.45 -12.30 2.72
N GLY A 326 17.69 -12.20 2.25
CA GLY A 326 18.07 -12.32 0.86
C GLY A 326 19.56 -12.62 0.74
N THR A 327 20.09 -12.47 -0.48
CA THR A 327 21.49 -12.73 -0.82
C THR A 327 22.08 -11.50 -1.49
N ILE A 328 23.18 -10.98 -0.94
CA ILE A 328 24.02 -10.05 -1.68
C ILE A 328 24.88 -10.88 -2.62
N ARG A 329 24.60 -10.80 -3.91
CA ARG A 329 25.36 -11.52 -4.93
C ARG A 329 26.78 -10.97 -5.05
N LYS A 330 27.73 -11.86 -5.35
CA LYS A 330 29.06 -11.48 -5.80
C LYS A 330 28.98 -10.66 -7.08
N ASP A 331 29.96 -9.80 -7.27
CA ASP A 331 30.12 -9.03 -8.51
C ASP A 331 30.39 -10.00 -9.68
N PRO A 332 29.60 -9.98 -10.77
CA PRO A 332 29.71 -10.94 -11.87
C PRO A 332 30.90 -10.67 -12.82
N VAL A 333 32.08 -10.33 -12.28
CA VAL A 333 33.31 -10.06 -13.07
C VAL A 333 33.80 -11.26 -13.89
N ASP A 334 33.36 -12.47 -13.53
CA ASP A 334 33.69 -13.70 -14.24
C ASP A 334 32.79 -13.94 -15.48
N LYS A 335 31.75 -13.11 -15.69
CA LYS A 335 30.81 -13.27 -16.82
C LYS A 335 31.29 -12.48 -18.05
N ASP A 336 31.22 -13.12 -19.21
CA ASP A 336 31.44 -12.45 -20.51
C ASP A 336 30.26 -11.53 -20.92
N THR A 337 29.10 -11.68 -20.29
CA THR A 337 27.88 -10.92 -20.61
C THR A 337 27.12 -10.60 -19.34
N ILE A 338 26.77 -9.33 -19.19
CA ILE A 338 25.95 -8.81 -18.10
C ILE A 338 24.51 -8.65 -18.58
N VAL A 339 23.58 -9.25 -17.86
CA VAL A 339 22.14 -9.18 -18.18
C VAL A 339 21.48 -8.12 -17.31
N MET A 340 20.86 -7.12 -17.94
CA MET A 340 20.09 -6.09 -17.24
C MET A 340 18.60 -6.22 -17.53
N ALA A 341 17.79 -6.27 -16.48
CA ALA A 341 16.34 -6.11 -16.58
C ALA A 341 15.98 -4.62 -16.52
N GLY A 342 15.39 -4.09 -17.59
CA GLY A 342 14.84 -2.74 -17.65
C GLY A 342 13.34 -2.74 -17.38
N LEU A 343 12.90 -1.92 -16.42
CA LEU A 343 11.52 -1.77 -15.98
C LEU A 343 11.13 -0.30 -15.97
N SER A 344 9.90 0.02 -16.38
CA SER A 344 9.34 1.38 -16.33
C SER A 344 7.81 1.30 -16.31
N CYS A 345 7.15 2.44 -16.10
CA CYS A 345 5.71 2.59 -16.33
C CYS A 345 4.86 1.54 -15.57
N SER A 346 5.07 1.44 -14.26
CA SER A 346 4.41 0.48 -13.38
C SER A 346 3.02 0.97 -12.95
N HIS A 347 1.99 0.44 -13.61
CA HIS A 347 0.60 0.67 -13.23
C HIS A 347 0.08 -0.43 -12.30
N SER A 348 -0.68 -0.04 -11.27
CA SER A 348 -1.17 -0.95 -10.22
C SER A 348 -2.11 -2.07 -10.71
N GLU A 349 -2.69 -1.95 -11.91
CA GLU A 349 -3.53 -2.99 -12.52
C GLU A 349 -2.84 -4.35 -12.66
N LEU A 350 -1.50 -4.35 -12.71
CA LEU A 350 -0.71 -5.58 -12.81
C LEU A 350 -0.35 -6.17 -11.45
N PHE A 351 -0.57 -5.47 -10.33
CA PHE A 351 -0.25 -5.95 -8.98
C PHE A 351 -0.88 -7.34 -8.72
N PRO A 352 -0.12 -8.34 -8.23
CA PRO A 352 1.24 -8.27 -7.68
C PRO A 352 2.37 -8.54 -8.69
N ASN A 353 2.18 -8.24 -9.97
CA ASN A 353 3.13 -8.41 -11.06
C ASN A 353 3.60 -9.86 -11.25
N LYS A 354 2.83 -10.85 -10.77
CA LYS A 354 3.27 -12.25 -10.65
C LYS A 354 3.89 -12.83 -11.92
N PHE A 355 3.18 -12.73 -13.06
CA PHE A 355 3.70 -13.25 -14.33
C PHE A 355 5.00 -12.55 -14.77
N LEU A 356 5.10 -11.23 -14.57
CA LEU A 356 6.30 -10.47 -14.90
C LEU A 356 7.46 -10.86 -13.97
N LEU A 357 7.21 -10.96 -12.66
CA LEU A 357 8.18 -11.40 -11.67
C LEU A 357 8.73 -12.79 -12.00
N GLU A 358 7.86 -13.77 -12.28
CA GLU A 358 8.27 -15.14 -12.60
C GLU A 358 9.20 -15.19 -13.82
N ASN A 359 8.89 -14.41 -14.86
CA ASN A 359 9.77 -14.29 -16.04
C ASN A 359 11.10 -13.62 -15.70
N LEU A 360 11.10 -12.53 -14.92
CA LEU A 360 12.33 -11.85 -14.49
C LEU A 360 13.24 -12.77 -13.68
N LEU A 361 12.67 -13.54 -12.75
CA LEU A 361 13.42 -14.52 -11.97
C LEU A 361 14.02 -15.61 -12.87
N ALA A 362 13.28 -16.06 -13.88
CA ALA A 362 13.77 -17.06 -14.84
C ALA A 362 14.89 -16.54 -15.75
N GLN A 363 14.90 -15.24 -16.08
CA GLN A 363 15.98 -14.61 -16.86
C GLN A 363 17.25 -14.37 -16.04
N ASP A 364 17.16 -14.45 -14.70
CA ASP A 364 18.28 -14.27 -13.76
C ASP A 364 19.18 -13.05 -14.07
N PRO A 365 18.61 -11.82 -14.12
CA PRO A 365 19.40 -10.63 -14.44
C PRO A 365 20.50 -10.39 -13.40
N ASP A 366 21.59 -9.76 -13.81
CA ASP A 366 22.69 -9.29 -12.97
C ASP A 366 22.41 -7.91 -12.35
N LEU A 367 21.58 -7.11 -13.03
CA LEU A 367 21.18 -5.77 -12.61
C LEU A 367 19.70 -5.54 -12.94
N VAL A 368 18.98 -4.91 -12.02
CA VAL A 368 17.62 -4.44 -12.24
C VAL A 368 17.63 -2.91 -12.28
N PHE A 369 17.08 -2.34 -13.35
CA PHE A 369 16.98 -0.91 -13.55
C PHE A 369 15.53 -0.48 -13.72
N PHE A 370 15.04 0.36 -12.81
CA PHE A 370 13.76 1.06 -12.96
C PHE A 370 13.99 2.47 -13.48
N SER A 371 13.54 2.74 -14.71
CA SER A 371 13.88 3.97 -15.43
C SER A 371 12.90 5.13 -15.24
N GLY A 372 11.95 5.01 -14.32
CA GLY A 372 10.91 6.02 -14.09
C GLY A 372 9.49 5.47 -14.17
N ASP A 373 8.54 6.28 -13.74
CA ASP A 373 7.11 5.97 -13.63
C ASP A 373 6.90 4.70 -12.82
N GLN A 374 7.57 4.58 -11.67
CA GLN A 374 7.31 3.49 -10.74
C GLN A 374 5.89 3.58 -10.20
N ILE A 375 5.27 4.77 -10.18
CA ILE A 375 3.84 4.94 -9.93
C ILE A 375 3.17 5.87 -10.94
N TYR A 376 1.84 5.75 -11.05
CA TYR A 376 0.96 6.75 -11.65
C TYR A 376 0.03 7.36 -10.61
N GLU A 377 -0.47 8.57 -10.86
CA GLU A 377 -1.37 9.31 -9.97
C GLU A 377 -2.65 8.52 -9.64
N SER A 378 -3.11 7.66 -10.55
CA SER A 378 -4.29 6.81 -10.40
C SER A 378 -4.05 5.48 -9.70
N ASN A 379 -2.79 5.12 -9.40
CA ASN A 379 -2.49 3.80 -8.81
C ASN A 379 -3.30 3.55 -7.53
N GLY A 380 -3.87 2.36 -7.41
CA GLY A 380 -4.74 1.95 -6.30
C GLY A 380 -6.21 2.39 -6.40
N GLY A 381 -6.60 3.11 -7.45
CA GLY A 381 -7.98 3.56 -7.66
C GLY A 381 -8.33 4.88 -6.94
N TYR A 382 -7.33 5.58 -6.41
CA TYR A 382 -7.50 6.86 -5.71
C TYR A 382 -6.51 7.90 -6.26
N TRP A 383 -6.84 9.20 -6.15
CA TRP A 383 -6.03 10.29 -6.70
C TRP A 383 -4.94 10.79 -5.75
N THR A 384 -4.18 11.80 -6.19
CA THR A 384 -3.04 12.34 -5.46
C THR A 384 -3.44 13.34 -4.40
N VAL A 385 -2.70 13.35 -3.29
CA VAL A 385 -2.76 14.43 -2.29
C VAL A 385 -1.60 15.38 -2.58
N LYS A 386 -1.91 16.63 -2.91
CA LYS A 386 -0.90 17.67 -3.07
C LYS A 386 -0.46 18.21 -1.71
N ALA A 387 0.85 18.36 -1.54
CA ALA A 387 1.44 19.06 -0.41
C ALA A 387 2.22 20.25 -0.94
N THR A 388 1.73 21.47 -0.70
CA THR A 388 2.47 22.71 -0.97
C THR A 388 3.04 23.31 0.31
N ARG A 389 2.52 22.89 1.47
CA ARG A 389 2.98 23.30 2.80
C ARG A 389 3.52 22.10 3.58
N LYS A 390 4.38 22.38 4.56
CA LYS A 390 5.07 21.33 5.35
C LYS A 390 4.09 20.44 6.12
N GLU A 391 3.03 21.00 6.66
CA GLU A 391 1.99 20.27 7.42
C GLU A 391 1.19 19.27 6.57
N GLU A 392 1.19 19.42 5.23
CA GLU A 392 0.50 18.55 4.30
C GLU A 392 1.36 17.33 3.90
N VAL A 393 2.68 17.42 4.10
CA VAL A 393 3.66 16.41 3.68
C VAL A 393 3.33 15.02 4.24
N PRO A 394 3.03 14.82 5.55
CA PRO A 394 2.77 13.47 6.07
C PRO A 394 1.61 12.75 5.37
N ARG A 395 0.53 13.47 5.03
CA ARG A 395 -0.63 12.89 4.33
C ARG A 395 -0.28 12.56 2.87
N ALA A 396 0.42 13.47 2.18
CA ALA A 396 0.89 13.22 0.82
C ALA A 396 1.91 12.07 0.76
N THR A 397 2.70 11.87 1.81
CA THR A 397 3.61 10.75 1.94
C THR A 397 2.86 9.42 2.06
N LEU A 398 1.84 9.32 2.92
CA LEU A 398 1.01 8.10 2.99
C LEU A 398 0.27 7.81 1.68
N ASN A 399 -0.14 8.86 0.95
CA ASN A 399 -0.72 8.73 -0.39
C ASN A 399 0.28 8.10 -1.38
N TYR A 400 1.52 8.59 -1.38
CA TYR A 400 2.62 8.06 -2.20
C TYR A 400 2.98 6.63 -1.82
N LEU A 401 3.24 6.36 -0.53
CA LEU A 401 3.67 5.04 -0.05
C LEU A 401 2.68 3.94 -0.45
N GLY A 402 1.37 4.16 -0.27
CA GLY A 402 0.37 3.17 -0.69
C GLY A 402 0.44 2.83 -2.19
N LYS A 403 0.71 3.83 -3.05
CA LYS A 403 0.89 3.62 -4.50
C LYS A 403 2.20 2.91 -4.81
N TYR A 404 3.28 3.34 -4.15
CA TYR A 404 4.61 2.79 -4.34
C TYR A 404 4.67 1.32 -3.90
N TRP A 405 3.97 0.95 -2.83
CA TRP A 405 3.84 -0.43 -2.38
C TRP A 405 3.15 -1.32 -3.42
N LEU A 406 2.07 -0.86 -4.05
CA LEU A 406 1.40 -1.60 -5.14
C LEU A 406 2.32 -1.86 -6.33
N SER A 407 3.28 -0.97 -6.60
CA SER A 407 4.23 -1.17 -7.69
C SER A 407 5.38 -2.09 -7.29
N ILE A 408 5.98 -1.88 -6.12
CA ILE A 408 7.27 -2.50 -5.75
C ILE A 408 7.12 -3.81 -4.99
N LEU A 409 6.08 -4.01 -4.18
CA LEU A 409 5.91 -5.26 -3.42
C LEU A 409 5.82 -6.48 -4.34
N GLY A 410 5.30 -6.31 -5.55
CA GLY A 410 5.28 -7.37 -6.57
C GLY A 410 6.66 -7.82 -7.05
N PHE A 411 7.71 -7.03 -6.80
CA PHE A 411 9.09 -7.35 -7.19
C PHE A 411 10.00 -7.71 -6.00
N ARG A 412 9.50 -7.68 -4.76
CA ARG A 412 10.34 -7.82 -3.55
C ARG A 412 11.24 -9.07 -3.55
N ASP A 413 10.77 -10.17 -4.13
CA ASP A 413 11.53 -11.42 -4.21
C ASP A 413 12.66 -11.39 -5.25
N LEU A 414 12.59 -10.49 -6.23
CA LEU A 414 13.69 -10.17 -7.13
C LEU A 414 14.67 -9.20 -6.46
N LEU A 415 14.16 -8.12 -5.85
CA LEU A 415 14.98 -7.01 -5.36
C LEU A 415 15.88 -7.39 -4.17
N LYS A 416 15.45 -8.36 -3.35
CA LYS A 416 16.24 -8.83 -2.21
C LYS A 416 17.55 -9.53 -2.62
N ASP A 417 17.63 -10.01 -3.86
CA ASP A 417 18.71 -10.85 -4.38
C ASP A 417 19.39 -10.26 -5.62
N ARG A 418 19.00 -9.05 -6.09
CA ARG A 418 19.58 -8.40 -7.28
C ARG A 418 19.97 -6.95 -6.98
N PRO A 419 21.16 -6.50 -7.42
CA PRO A 419 21.47 -5.08 -7.45
C PRO A 419 20.36 -4.34 -8.20
N THR A 420 19.82 -3.30 -7.57
CA THR A 420 18.67 -2.55 -8.09
C THR A 420 18.97 -1.06 -8.07
N VAL A 421 18.81 -0.43 -9.22
CA VAL A 421 18.89 1.02 -9.39
C VAL A 421 17.55 1.55 -9.84
N MET A 422 17.09 2.64 -9.24
CA MET A 422 15.92 3.37 -9.71
C MET A 422 16.25 4.83 -9.98
N VAL A 423 15.43 5.46 -10.81
CA VAL A 423 15.37 6.91 -11.00
C VAL A 423 13.89 7.31 -11.11
N PRO A 424 13.45 8.37 -10.42
CA PRO A 424 12.08 8.85 -10.56
C PRO A 424 11.91 9.56 -11.91
N ASP A 425 10.70 9.46 -12.47
CA ASP A 425 10.23 10.31 -13.55
C ASP A 425 9.11 11.24 -13.04
N ASP A 426 8.31 11.79 -13.93
CA ASP A 426 7.36 12.86 -13.67
C ASP A 426 6.15 12.38 -12.86
N HIS A 427 5.62 11.21 -13.17
CA HIS A 427 4.51 10.62 -12.43
C HIS A 427 4.88 10.25 -10.98
N ASP A 428 6.13 9.89 -10.72
CA ASP A 428 6.61 9.57 -9.36
C ASP A 428 6.55 10.76 -8.41
N VAL A 429 6.68 11.97 -8.95
CA VAL A 429 6.61 13.22 -8.18
C VAL A 429 5.28 13.98 -8.38
N TYR A 430 4.26 13.31 -8.92
CA TYR A 430 2.94 13.89 -9.21
C TYR A 430 2.99 15.13 -10.11
N SER A 431 3.89 15.10 -11.09
CA SER A 431 4.00 16.11 -12.13
C SER A 431 3.55 15.54 -13.46
N ASN A 432 2.64 16.23 -14.14
CA ASN A 432 2.33 15.93 -15.53
C ASN A 432 3.42 16.58 -16.39
N ASP A 433 4.39 15.81 -16.88
CA ASP A 433 5.67 16.27 -17.46
C ASP A 433 6.54 17.09 -16.49
N LEU A 434 7.61 16.49 -15.98
CA LEU A 434 8.57 17.17 -15.08
C LEU A 434 9.67 17.87 -15.89
N TRP A 435 9.82 19.17 -15.62
CA TRP A 435 10.94 20.02 -16.03
C TRP A 435 11.60 20.57 -14.77
N GLY A 436 12.51 19.83 -14.16
CA GLY A 436 12.97 20.10 -12.79
C GLY A 436 13.74 21.41 -12.61
N LYS A 437 14.29 21.98 -13.70
CA LYS A 437 14.95 23.30 -13.74
C LYS A 437 15.88 23.54 -12.55
N GLY A 438 16.75 22.56 -12.27
CA GLY A 438 17.73 22.64 -11.20
C GLY A 438 17.15 22.55 -9.79
N GLY A 439 15.93 22.02 -9.62
CA GLY A 439 15.34 21.80 -8.30
C GLY A 439 14.42 22.90 -7.78
N ILE A 440 14.14 23.95 -8.56
CA ILE A 440 13.32 25.08 -8.10
C ILE A 440 11.89 24.69 -7.76
N ALA A 441 11.22 25.49 -6.94
CA ALA A 441 9.77 25.37 -6.76
C ALA A 441 9.04 25.79 -8.05
N MET A 442 7.96 25.07 -8.38
CA MET A 442 7.11 25.45 -9.52
C MET A 442 6.34 26.72 -9.18
N GLY A 443 6.69 27.84 -9.83
CA GLY A 443 6.07 29.14 -9.56
C GLY A 443 4.74 29.39 -10.28
N LYS A 444 4.52 28.74 -11.43
CA LYS A 444 3.32 28.92 -12.25
C LYS A 444 2.74 27.59 -12.69
N ASP A 445 2.87 27.26 -13.96
CA ASP A 445 2.46 26.00 -14.55
C ASP A 445 3.70 25.22 -15.01
N ARG A 446 3.50 23.94 -15.34
CA ARG A 446 4.56 23.03 -15.75
C ARG A 446 5.45 23.57 -16.88
N CYS A 447 4.95 24.44 -17.75
CA CYS A 447 5.73 24.98 -18.87
C CYS A 447 6.86 25.91 -18.41
N PHE A 448 6.83 26.39 -17.16
CA PHE A 448 7.88 27.21 -16.53
C PHE A 448 8.84 26.40 -15.64
N GLY A 449 8.57 25.11 -15.46
CA GLY A 449 9.38 24.16 -14.70
C GLY A 449 9.28 24.28 -13.18
N GLY A 450 10.08 23.45 -12.51
CA GLY A 450 10.13 23.28 -11.06
C GLY A 450 9.24 22.15 -10.54
N TYR A 451 9.30 21.92 -9.23
CA TYR A 451 8.53 20.91 -8.52
C TYR A 451 7.26 21.52 -7.92
N GLY A 452 6.10 20.91 -8.21
CA GLY A 452 4.81 21.36 -7.66
C GLY A 452 4.53 20.89 -6.23
N MET A 453 5.28 19.91 -5.75
CA MET A 453 5.19 19.36 -4.40
C MET A 453 6.23 20.01 -3.48
N HIS A 454 5.93 20.06 -2.18
CA HIS A 454 6.83 20.59 -1.16
C HIS A 454 8.14 19.80 -1.13
N ARG A 455 9.28 20.50 -1.02
CA ARG A 455 10.63 19.92 -1.11
C ARG A 455 10.86 18.72 -0.20
N ASP A 456 10.32 18.71 1.03
CA ASP A 456 10.50 17.61 1.97
C ASP A 456 9.82 16.31 1.47
N TRP A 457 8.70 16.44 0.75
CA TRP A 457 8.05 15.31 0.09
C TRP A 457 8.86 14.84 -1.13
N VAL A 458 9.39 15.77 -1.94
CA VAL A 458 10.25 15.44 -3.08
C VAL A 458 11.50 14.68 -2.62
N LYS A 459 12.16 15.14 -1.55
CA LYS A 459 13.29 14.43 -0.93
C LYS A 459 12.93 13.03 -0.47
N MET A 460 11.74 12.84 0.11
CA MET A 460 11.25 11.52 0.52
C MET A 460 11.09 10.59 -0.68
N VAL A 461 10.49 11.07 -1.78
CA VAL A 461 10.36 10.30 -3.03
C VAL A 461 11.74 9.93 -3.57
N GLU A 462 12.64 10.91 -3.73
CA GLU A 462 13.99 10.67 -4.24
C GLU A 462 14.77 9.69 -3.35
N PHE A 463 14.71 9.83 -2.03
CA PHE A 463 15.34 8.90 -1.10
C PHE A 463 14.78 7.49 -1.24
N SER A 464 13.45 7.34 -1.31
CA SER A 464 12.77 6.04 -1.43
C SER A 464 13.09 5.27 -2.72
N GLN A 465 13.57 5.95 -3.77
CA GLN A 465 13.91 5.32 -5.03
C GLN A 465 15.43 5.24 -5.26
N MET A 466 16.17 6.27 -4.85
CA MET A 466 17.58 6.46 -5.20
C MET A 466 18.54 6.32 -4.03
N GLY A 467 18.10 6.25 -2.77
CA GLY A 467 19.02 6.35 -1.63
C GLY A 467 19.99 5.16 -1.49
N ASN A 468 19.70 4.00 -2.09
CA ASN A 468 20.62 2.87 -2.14
C ASN A 468 21.65 2.97 -3.28
N ARG A 469 21.62 4.01 -4.13
CA ARG A 469 22.62 4.24 -5.17
C ARG A 469 23.97 4.60 -4.58
N PRO A 470 25.07 4.44 -5.34
CA PRO A 470 26.37 5.00 -4.98
C PRO A 470 26.27 6.49 -4.67
N ASP A 471 27.22 6.99 -3.87
CA ASP A 471 27.22 8.39 -3.49
C ASP A 471 27.37 9.28 -4.74
N PRO A 472 26.73 10.47 -4.77
CA PRO A 472 26.78 11.34 -5.92
C PRO A 472 28.20 11.87 -6.15
N LEU A 473 28.55 12.10 -7.43
CA LEU A 473 29.84 12.69 -7.80
C LEU A 473 30.03 14.10 -7.23
N ASP A 474 28.93 14.86 -7.17
CA ASP A 474 28.85 16.14 -6.48
C ASP A 474 27.75 16.06 -5.41
N PRO A 475 28.10 16.07 -4.11
CA PRO A 475 27.12 16.03 -3.03
C PRO A 475 26.44 17.39 -2.79
N THR A 476 26.81 18.44 -3.52
CA THR A 476 26.22 19.78 -3.36
C THR A 476 24.73 19.74 -3.73
N PRO A 477 23.83 20.03 -2.78
CA PRO A 477 22.41 20.08 -3.08
C PRO A 477 22.10 21.18 -4.10
N VAL A 478 21.09 20.93 -4.93
CA VAL A 478 20.57 21.92 -5.88
C VAL A 478 19.53 22.83 -5.18
N GLU A 479 18.76 23.59 -5.96
CA GLU A 479 17.71 24.44 -5.43
C GLU A 479 16.72 23.66 -4.55
N GLN A 480 16.14 24.37 -3.57
CA GLN A 480 15.36 23.78 -2.48
C GLN A 480 16.13 22.74 -1.64
N GLY A 481 17.44 22.62 -1.81
CA GLY A 481 18.28 21.67 -1.10
C GLY A 481 18.06 20.23 -1.51
N LEU A 482 17.57 19.94 -2.73
CA LEU A 482 17.39 18.58 -3.24
C LEU A 482 18.75 17.95 -3.61
N ASP A 483 18.92 16.65 -3.41
CA ASP A 483 20.22 15.99 -3.62
C ASP A 483 20.50 15.73 -5.11
N TYR A 484 21.78 15.71 -5.51
CA TYR A 484 22.17 15.61 -6.93
C TYR A 484 21.95 14.21 -7.55
N TYR A 485 22.17 13.14 -6.77
CA TYR A 485 22.05 11.70 -7.13
C TYR A 485 22.77 11.19 -8.39
N THR A 486 23.33 12.04 -9.26
CA THR A 486 24.08 11.59 -10.44
C THR A 486 25.41 10.98 -10.01
N THR A 487 25.65 9.75 -10.46
CA THR A 487 26.79 8.92 -10.06
C THR A 487 27.09 7.85 -11.11
N SER A 488 28.04 6.96 -10.85
CA SER A 488 28.29 5.75 -11.63
C SER A 488 28.06 4.50 -10.79
N LEU A 489 27.78 3.38 -11.46
CA LEU A 489 27.73 2.05 -10.86
C LEU A 489 28.52 1.09 -11.73
N ASP A 490 29.39 0.29 -11.11
CA ASP A 490 30.18 -0.73 -11.80
C ASP A 490 29.54 -2.10 -11.53
N VAL A 491 29.27 -2.88 -12.58
CA VAL A 491 28.75 -4.25 -12.48
C VAL A 491 29.47 -5.13 -13.49
N GLY A 492 30.18 -6.16 -13.02
CA GLY A 492 30.86 -7.13 -13.87
C GLY A 492 31.82 -6.50 -14.89
N GLY A 493 32.55 -5.45 -14.48
CA GLY A 493 33.48 -4.71 -15.34
C GLY A 493 32.84 -3.68 -16.28
N VAL A 494 31.51 -3.51 -16.26
CA VAL A 494 30.79 -2.46 -17.02
C VAL A 494 30.47 -1.29 -16.09
N SER A 495 30.86 -0.07 -16.50
CA SER A 495 30.53 1.18 -15.79
C SER A 495 29.28 1.82 -16.38
N PHE A 496 28.24 1.95 -15.57
CA PHE A 496 26.97 2.61 -15.90
C PHE A 496 26.95 4.03 -15.36
N ALA A 497 26.66 5.02 -16.22
CA ALA A 497 26.36 6.39 -15.78
C ALA A 497 24.88 6.47 -15.35
N LEU A 498 24.65 6.83 -14.09
CA LEU A 498 23.31 6.95 -13.53
C LEU A 498 22.94 8.43 -13.43
N ILE A 499 22.01 8.90 -14.26
CA ILE A 499 21.68 10.32 -14.44
C ILE A 499 20.28 10.62 -13.88
N ASN A 500 20.14 11.73 -13.14
CA ASN A 500 18.83 12.26 -12.72
C ASN A 500 18.40 13.38 -13.69
N ASP A 501 18.06 13.00 -14.92
CA ASP A 501 17.95 13.94 -16.04
C ASP A 501 16.78 14.93 -15.88
N ARG A 502 15.60 14.46 -15.45
CA ARG A 502 14.40 15.28 -15.25
C ARG A 502 14.64 16.45 -14.31
N LYS A 503 15.50 16.31 -13.30
CA LYS A 503 15.87 17.39 -12.38
C LYS A 503 16.49 18.59 -13.07
N PHE A 504 17.21 18.39 -14.18
CA PHE A 504 18.00 19.43 -14.85
C PHE A 504 17.42 19.90 -16.19
N LYS A 505 16.39 19.23 -16.72
CA LYS A 505 15.77 19.67 -17.99
C LYS A 505 15.23 21.10 -17.88
N SER A 506 15.57 21.92 -18.88
CA SER A 506 15.00 23.25 -19.09
C SER A 506 13.50 23.17 -19.35
N ALA A 507 12.76 24.19 -18.96
CA ALA A 507 11.32 24.21 -19.17
C ALA A 507 10.97 24.65 -20.60
N PRO A 508 9.81 24.28 -21.15
CA PRO A 508 9.35 24.71 -22.48
C PRO A 508 9.31 26.23 -22.68
N ALA A 509 9.14 27.02 -21.62
CA ALA A 509 9.14 28.48 -21.70
C ALA A 509 10.55 29.11 -21.78
N ASP A 510 11.61 28.32 -21.53
CA ASP A 510 13.00 28.77 -21.58
C ASP A 510 13.68 28.52 -22.95
N VAL A 511 13.00 27.79 -23.85
CA VAL A 511 13.46 27.42 -25.20
C VAL A 511 12.52 27.96 -26.26
#